data_AF-A0A970FVC7-F1
#
_entry.id   AF-A0A970FVC7-F1
#
_cell.length_a   1.000
_cell.length_b   1.000
_cell.length_c   1.000
_cell.angle_alpha   90.00
_cell.angle_beta   90.00
_cell.angle_gamma   90.00
#
_symmetry.space_group_name_H-M   'P 1'
#
loop_
_entity.id
_entity.type
_entity.pdbx_description
1 polymer ?
#
loop_
_entity_poly.entity_id
_entity_poly.type
_entity_poly.pdbx_seq_one_letter_code
_entity_poly.pdbx_strand_id
1 'polypeptide(L)'
;IIGEYLKVYNPDEDKTQWFETMKSICPKLGFCPEVREYKKNPGGYKGHVGDVSAVIRLAVTGRKNTPDLCSIMKLLGKDRVFQRLEQMKRKLENQ
;
A
#
# COMPACT_ATOMS: atom_id res chain seq x y z
N ILE A 1 -6.03 0.07 5.86
CA ILE A 1 -5.10 0.03 4.70
C ILE A 1 -4.62 -1.38 4.42
N ILE A 2 -3.80 -2.00 5.29
CA ILE A 2 -3.21 -3.33 5.05
C ILE A 2 -4.26 -4.40 4.73
N GLY A 3 -5.36 -4.44 5.49
CA GLY A 3 -6.45 -5.40 5.25
C GLY A 3 -7.12 -5.27 3.88
N GLU A 4 -7.26 -4.06 3.32
CA GLU A 4 -7.80 -3.87 1.97
C GLU A 4 -6.77 -4.25 0.90
N TYR A 5 -5.49 -3.92 1.12
CA TYR A 5 -4.42 -4.29 0.19
C TYR A 5 -4.25 -5.82 0.10
N LEU A 6 -4.35 -6.55 1.21
CA LEU A 6 -4.27 -8.02 1.24
C LEU A 6 -5.33 -8.69 0.35
N LYS A 7 -6.50 -8.09 0.17
CA LYS A 7 -7.59 -8.63 -0.67
C LYS A 7 -7.29 -8.54 -2.17
N VAL A 8 -6.44 -7.60 -2.56
CA VAL A 8 -6.13 -7.28 -3.96
C VAL A 8 -4.67 -7.56 -4.33
N TYR A 9 -3.85 -8.00 -3.38
CA TYR A 9 -2.42 -8.22 -3.60
C TYR A 9 -2.19 -9.34 -4.63
N ASN A 10 -1.49 -8.98 -5.72
CA ASN A 10 -1.08 -9.90 -6.76
C ASN A 10 0.44 -9.76 -7.03
N PRO A 11 1.26 -10.80 -6.78
CA PRO A 11 2.71 -10.74 -6.98
C PRO A 11 3.14 -10.64 -8.44
N ASP A 12 2.26 -10.98 -9.39
CA ASP A 12 2.57 -11.02 -10.81
C ASP A 12 2.43 -9.64 -11.48
N GLU A 13 1.80 -8.68 -10.81
CA GLU A 13 1.61 -7.32 -11.31
C GLU A 13 2.93 -6.62 -11.62
N ASP A 14 3.03 -5.97 -12.78
CA ASP A 14 4.10 -5.00 -13.02
C ASP A 14 3.93 -3.72 -12.18
N LYS A 15 4.89 -2.80 -12.29
CA LYS A 15 4.89 -1.56 -11.51
C LYS A 15 3.66 -0.68 -11.79
N THR A 16 3.19 -0.64 -13.03
CA THR A 16 2.04 0.15 -13.44
C THR A 16 0.76 -0.47 -12.89
N GLN A 17 0.58 -1.78 -13.10
CA GLN A 17 -0.56 -2.54 -12.58
C GLN A 17 -0.64 -2.44 -11.06
N TRP A 18 0.50 -2.63 -10.37
CA TRP A 18 0.58 -2.49 -8.92
C TRP A 18 0.14 -1.10 -8.45
N PHE A 19 0.57 -0.04 -9.13
CA PHE A 19 0.20 1.32 -8.75
C PHE A 19 -1.29 1.59 -8.98
N GLU A 20 -1.88 1.06 -10.06
CA GLU A 20 -3.32 1.13 -10.28
C GLU A 20 -4.11 0.34 -9.21
N THR A 21 -3.60 -0.83 -8.78
CA THR A 21 -4.14 -1.57 -7.64
C THR A 21 -4.10 -0.73 -6.35
N MET A 22 -3.01 -0.01 -6.09
CA MET A 22 -2.91 0.92 -4.96
C MET A 22 -3.93 2.07 -5.05
N LYS A 23 -4.18 2.63 -6.22
CA LYS A 23 -5.23 3.64 -6.43
C LYS A 23 -6.63 3.07 -6.19
N SER A 24 -6.89 1.84 -6.65
CA SER A 24 -8.22 1.22 -6.58
C SER A 24 -8.75 1.07 -5.14
N ILE A 25 -7.85 0.91 -4.16
CA ILE A 25 -8.23 0.78 -2.73
C ILE A 25 -8.37 2.12 -2.02
N CYS A 26 -7.88 3.23 -2.60
CA CYS A 26 -7.87 4.53 -1.96
C CYS A 26 -9.29 5.04 -1.61
N PRO A 27 -10.28 5.03 -2.54
CA PRO A 27 -11.62 5.54 -2.26
C PRO A 27 -12.30 4.83 -1.08
N LYS A 28 -12.17 3.50 -0.98
CA LYS A 28 -12.73 2.68 0.12
C LYS A 28 -12.17 3.06 1.49
N LEU A 29 -10.96 3.62 1.52
CA LEU A 29 -10.25 3.99 2.74
C LEU A 29 -10.41 5.48 3.08
N GLY A 30 -11.02 6.27 2.19
CA GLY A 30 -11.11 7.73 2.29
C GLY A 30 -9.83 8.47 1.88
N PHE A 31 -8.97 7.85 1.07
CA PHE A 31 -7.76 8.45 0.51
C PHE A 31 -7.98 8.84 -0.94
N CYS A 32 -7.28 9.86 -1.41
CA CYS A 32 -7.33 10.28 -2.80
C CYS A 32 -6.40 9.40 -3.66
N PRO A 33 -6.89 8.80 -4.77
CA PRO A 33 -6.04 8.03 -5.67
C PRO A 33 -5.03 8.90 -6.44
N GLU A 34 -5.29 10.21 -6.56
CA GLU A 34 -4.50 11.12 -7.39
C GLU A 34 -3.90 12.27 -6.59
N VAL A 35 -2.57 12.40 -6.62
CA VAL A 35 -1.85 13.43 -5.84
C VAL A 35 -2.22 14.84 -6.29
N ARG A 36 -2.46 15.04 -7.59
CA ARG A 36 -2.83 16.36 -8.14
C ARG A 36 -4.21 16.80 -7.64
N GLU A 37 -5.14 15.86 -7.51
CA GLU A 37 -6.49 16.13 -7.00
C GLU A 37 -6.45 16.39 -5.49
N TYR A 38 -5.73 15.56 -4.73
CA TYR A 38 -5.50 15.77 -3.31
C TYR A 38 -4.97 17.18 -3.00
N LYS A 39 -4.00 17.67 -3.79
CA LYS A 39 -3.45 19.02 -3.63
C LYS A 39 -4.48 20.14 -3.82
N LYS A 40 -5.52 19.93 -4.63
CA LYS A 40 -6.59 20.92 -4.84
C LYS A 40 -7.59 20.93 -3.69
N ASN A 41 -7.81 19.80 -3.04
CA ASN A 41 -8.75 19.67 -1.92
C ASN A 41 -8.20 18.73 -0.82
N PRO A 42 -7.17 19.15 -0.07
CA PRO A 42 -6.53 18.28 0.91
C PRO A 42 -7.46 17.96 2.09
N GLY A 43 -8.39 18.85 2.43
CA GLY A 43 -9.36 18.63 3.51
C GLY A 43 -10.45 17.60 3.18
N GLY A 44 -10.62 17.23 1.90
CA GLY A 44 -11.61 16.24 1.47
C GLY A 44 -11.16 14.78 1.64
N TYR A 45 -9.90 14.54 1.98
CA TYR A 45 -9.32 13.19 2.03
C TYR A 45 -8.45 13.01 3.28
N LYS A 46 -8.33 11.77 3.76
CA LYS A 46 -7.40 11.42 4.86
C LYS A 46 -5.92 11.50 4.46
N GLY A 47 -5.66 11.62 3.17
CA GLY A 47 -4.34 11.59 2.54
C GLY A 47 -4.47 11.18 1.07
N HIS A 48 -3.37 10.76 0.46
CA HIS A 48 -3.33 10.33 -0.94
C HIS A 48 -2.71 8.93 -1.11
N VAL A 49 -2.70 8.41 -2.34
CA VAL A 49 -2.14 7.09 -2.70
C VAL A 49 -0.68 6.89 -2.24
N GLY A 50 0.07 7.97 -2.07
CA GLY A 50 1.44 7.93 -1.55
C GLY A 50 1.51 7.55 -0.08
N ASP A 51 0.56 8.01 0.73
CA ASP A 51 0.44 7.63 2.14
C ASP A 51 0.06 6.15 2.29
N VAL A 52 -0.89 5.70 1.46
CA VAL A 52 -1.26 4.27 1.39
C VAL A 52 -0.04 3.43 1.02
N SER A 53 0.72 3.86 0.01
CA SER A 53 1.97 3.20 -0.42
C SER A 53 3.04 3.19 0.69
N ALA A 54 3.15 4.26 1.47
CA ALA A 54 4.08 4.35 2.59
C ALA A 54 3.73 3.37 3.72
N VAL A 55 2.44 3.16 4.00
CA VAL A 55 1.99 2.15 4.97
C VAL A 55 2.34 0.74 4.49
N ILE A 56 2.09 0.41 3.22
CA ILE A 56 2.47 -0.89 2.67
C ILE A 56 4.01 -1.07 2.68
N ARG A 57 4.77 -0.02 2.34
CA ARG A 57 6.24 -0.04 2.42
C ARG A 57 6.71 -0.40 3.83
N LEU A 58 6.17 0.27 4.85
CA LEU A 58 6.52 0.01 6.24
C LEU A 58 6.14 -1.42 6.65
N ALA A 59 4.95 -1.88 6.29
CA ALA A 59 4.48 -3.23 6.60
C ALA A 59 5.37 -4.32 5.97
N VAL A 60 5.79 -4.13 4.72
CA VAL A 60 6.59 -5.12 3.98
C VAL A 60 8.07 -5.05 4.32
N THR A 61 8.64 -3.86 4.55
CA THR A 61 10.09 -3.68 4.61
C THR A 61 10.61 -3.23 5.97
N GLY A 62 9.74 -2.71 6.84
CA GLY A 62 10.14 -2.06 8.09
C GLY A 62 10.89 -0.73 7.88
N ARG A 63 10.97 -0.22 6.64
CA ARG A 63 11.72 0.99 6.30
C ARG A 63 10.79 2.08 5.77
N LYS A 64 11.08 3.33 6.13
CA LYS A 64 10.36 4.51 5.60
C LYS A 64 10.70 4.78 4.14
N ASN A 65 11.95 4.46 3.74
CA ASN A 65 12.47 4.70 2.40
C ASN A 65 12.98 3.41 1.77
N THR A 66 12.62 3.21 0.52
CA THR A 66 13.05 2.07 -0.32
C THR A 66 13.16 2.57 -1.75
N PRO A 67 14.05 2.00 -2.60
CA PRO A 67 14.13 2.37 -4.01
C PRO A 67 12.80 2.10 -4.74
N ASP A 68 12.47 0.84 -4.98
CA ASP A 68 11.24 0.42 -5.66
C ASP A 68 10.57 -0.70 -4.86
N LEU A 69 9.40 -0.41 -4.29
CA LEU A 69 8.69 -1.36 -3.43
C LEU A 69 8.15 -2.55 -4.23
N CYS A 70 7.69 -2.35 -5.46
CA CYS A 70 7.14 -3.41 -6.31
C CYS A 70 8.21 -4.46 -6.63
N SER A 71 9.39 -4.02 -7.08
CA SER A 71 10.54 -4.88 -7.32
C SER A 71 11.02 -5.60 -6.05
N ILE A 72 11.00 -4.92 -4.89
CA ILE A 72 11.32 -5.58 -3.61
C ILE A 72 10.29 -6.67 -3.28
N MET A 73 9.00 -6.41 -3.47
CA MET A 73 7.95 -7.41 -3.23
C MET A 73 8.09 -8.61 -4.16
N LYS A 74 8.43 -8.39 -5.44
CA LYS A 74 8.72 -9.48 -6.39
C LYS A 74 9.92 -10.31 -5.96
N LEU A 75 11.02 -9.66 -5.54
CA LEU A 75 12.22 -10.34 -5.06
C LEU A 75 11.96 -11.17 -3.79
N LEU A 76 11.14 -10.65 -2.88
CA LEU A 76 10.78 -11.36 -1.65
C LEU A 76 9.86 -12.57 -1.90
N GLY A 77 9.06 -12.52 -2.96
CA GLY A 77 8.06 -13.53 -3.28
C GLY A 77 6.77 -13.38 -2.49
N LYS A 78 5.69 -13.96 -3.05
CA LYS A 78 4.31 -13.87 -2.55
C LYS A 78 4.19 -14.21 -1.07
N ASP A 79 4.69 -15.37 -0.67
CA ASP A 79 4.50 -15.89 0.68
C ASP A 79 5.14 -14.98 1.74
N ARG A 80 6.34 -14.47 1.45
CA ARG A 80 7.06 -13.58 2.37
C ARG A 80 6.35 -12.23 2.51
N VAL A 81 5.86 -11.66 1.41
CA VAL A 81 5.11 -10.41 1.43
C VAL A 81 3.80 -10.59 2.19
N PHE A 82 3.04 -11.63 1.89
CA PHE A 82 1.78 -11.95 2.56
C PHE A 82 1.98 -12.14 4.07
N GLN A 83 2.98 -12.94 4.46
CA GLN A 83 3.32 -13.18 5.87
C GLN A 83 3.62 -11.87 6.61
N ARG A 84 4.41 -10.96 6.01
CA ARG A 84 4.76 -9.68 6.64
C ARG A 84 3.56 -8.75 6.79
N LEU A 85 2.70 -8.69 5.77
CA LEU A 85 1.47 -7.90 5.81
C LEU A 85 0.51 -8.42 6.89
N GLU A 86 0.30 -9.74 6.97
CA GLU A 86 -0.53 -10.38 8.00
C GLU A 86 0.04 -10.15 9.41
N GLN A 87 1.35 -10.28 9.59
CA GLN A 87 2.00 -9.99 10.88
C GLN A 87 1.80 -8.53 11.29
N MET A 88 1.95 -7.59 10.36
CA MET A 88 1.74 -6.18 10.64
C MET A 88 0.26 -5.89 10.97
N LYS A 89 -0.68 -6.50 10.23
CA LYS A 89 -2.11 -6.37 10.51
C LYS A 89 -2.44 -6.83 11.94
N ARG A 90 -1.99 -8.02 12.34
CA ARG A 90 -2.20 -8.56 13.69
C ARG A 90 -1.59 -7.68 14.78
N LYS A 91 -0.41 -7.10 14.54
CA LYS A 91 0.22 -6.18 15.50
C LYS A 91 -0.62 -4.94 15.74
N LEU A 92 -1.26 -4.39 14.70
CA LEU A 92 -2.11 -3.21 14.81
C LEU A 92 -3.49 -3.51 15.45
N GLU A 93 -4.00 -4.73 15.31
CA GLU A 93 -5.27 -5.16 15.93
C GLU A 93 -5.14 -5.41 17.43
N ASN A 94 -3.93 -5.67 17.92
CA ASN A 94 -3.63 -5.94 19.34
C ASN A 94 -3.14 -4.70 20.11
N GLN A 95 -3.27 -3.50 19.52
CA GLN A 95 -2.92 -2.21 20.11
C GLN A 95 -4.19 -1.41 20.38
#